data_AF-A0AAN8LRK7-F1
#
_entry.id   AF-A0AAN8LRK7-F1
#
_cell.length_a   1.000
_cell.length_b   1.000
_cell.length_c   1.000
_cell.angle_alpha   90.00
_cell.angle_beta   90.00
_cell.angle_gamma   90.00
#
_symmetry.space_group_name_H-M   'P 1'
#
loop_
_entity.id
_entity.type
_entity.pdbx_description
1 polymer ?
#
loop_
_entity_poly.entity_id
_entity_poly.type
_entity_poly.pdbx_seq_one_letter_code
_entity_poly.pdbx_strand_id
1 'polypeptide(L)' 'MTQHTSRLCKSYFTKKESDGVLHQMTWPPQSPDLNQIELVWDELDRRVKEKQPTSAQHMWELLLDCWKSIPSEAG' A
#
# COMPACT_ATOMS: atom_id res chain seq x y z
N MET A 1 -18.90 -4.69 10.16
CA MET A 1 -18.33 -5.34 8.96
C MET A 1 -17.36 -4.33 8.36
N THR A 2 -16.08 -4.66 8.22
CA THR A 2 -15.10 -3.73 7.61
C THR A 2 -15.34 -3.66 6.09
N GLN A 3 -14.95 -2.56 5.44
CA GLN A 3 -15.17 -2.40 3.98
C GLN A 3 -14.57 -3.57 3.18
N HIS A 4 -13.37 -4.02 3.57
CA HIS A 4 -12.65 -5.15 2.97
C HIS A 4 -13.34 -6.51 3.10
N THR A 5 -14.31 -6.66 4.02
CA THR A 5 -15.03 -7.92 4.27
C THR A 5 -16.52 -7.85 3.92
N SER A 6 -16.94 -6.80 3.19
CA SER A 6 -18.29 -6.69 2.63
C SER A 6 -18.61 -7.85 1.69
N ARG A 7 -19.91 -8.13 1.48
CA ARG A 7 -20.36 -9.21 0.58
C ARG A 7 -19.77 -9.04 -0.83
N LEU A 8 -19.77 -7.81 -1.35
CA LEU A 8 -19.24 -7.51 -2.68
C LEU A 8 -17.73 -7.82 -2.76
N CYS A 9 -16.95 -7.34 -1.79
CA CYS A 9 -15.50 -7.60 -1.74
C CYS A 9 -15.21 -9.09 -1.62
N LYS A 10 -15.89 -9.80 -0.72
CA LYS A 10 -15.71 -11.25 -0.54
C LYS A 10 -16.01 -12.02 -1.83
N SER A 11 -17.15 -11.77 -2.47
CA SER A 11 -17.51 -12.44 -3.72
C SER A 11 -16.50 -12.19 -4.83
N TYR A 12 -15.96 -10.97 -4.92
CA TYR A 12 -14.92 -10.64 -5.89
C TYR A 12 -13.62 -11.41 -5.62
N PHE A 13 -13.12 -11.37 -4.39
CA PHE A 13 -11.85 -12.04 -4.05
C PHE A 13 -11.97 -13.57 -4.12
N THR A 14 -13.07 -14.16 -3.67
CA THR A 14 -13.33 -15.60 -3.81
C THR A 14 -13.34 -16.02 -5.28
N LYS A 15 -13.93 -15.23 -6.18
CA LYS A 15 -13.88 -15.51 -7.62
C LYS A 15 -12.44 -15.48 -8.13
N LYS A 16 -11.67 -14.45 -7.78
CA LYS A 16 -10.26 -14.30 -8.20
C LYS A 16 -9.37 -15.44 -7.67
N GLU A 17 -9.67 -15.95 -6.49
CA GLU A 17 -8.99 -17.10 -5.91
C GLU A 17 -9.35 -18.41 -6.62
N SER A 18 -10.63 -18.63 -6.94
CA SER A 18 -11.06 -19.78 -7.76
C SER A 18 -10.49 -19.74 -9.18
N ASP A 19 -10.33 -18.55 -9.75
CA ASP A 19 -9.71 -18.34 -11.07
C ASP A 19 -8.17 -18.54 -11.02
N GLY A 20 -7.58 -18.72 -9.82
CA GLY A 20 -6.14 -18.94 -9.62
C GLY A 20 -5.26 -17.70 -9.86
N VAL A 21 -5.86 -16.50 -9.98
CA VAL A 21 -5.13 -15.25 -10.29
C VAL A 21 -4.75 -14.45 -9.04
N LEU A 22 -5.24 -14.86 -7.88
CA LEU A 22 -4.97 -14.25 -6.58
C LEU A 22 -4.97 -15.34 -5.51
N HIS A 23 -4.14 -15.18 -4.49
CA HIS A 23 -4.25 -15.94 -3.25
C HIS A 23 -4.59 -14.99 -2.11
N GLN A 24 -5.67 -15.28 -1.36
CA GLN A 24 -6.03 -14.48 -0.20
C GLN A 24 -5.25 -14.95 1.03
N MET A 25 -4.43 -14.05 1.59
CA MET A 25 -3.72 -14.34 2.83
C MET A 25 -4.65 -14.17 4.04
N THR A 26 -4.54 -15.09 5.00
CA THR A 26 -5.18 -14.88 6.31
C THR A 26 -4.36 -13.86 7.09
N TRP A 27 -4.97 -12.72 7.42
CA TRP A 27 -4.29 -11.64 8.13
C TRP A 27 -4.84 -11.48 9.56
N PRO A 28 -3.98 -11.49 10.59
CA PRO A 28 -4.40 -11.24 11.96
C PRO A 28 -4.82 -9.76 12.16
N PRO A 29 -5.84 -9.50 13.00
CA PRO A 29 -6.23 -8.13 13.31
C PRO A 29 -5.11 -7.42 14.09
N GLN A 30 -4.97 -6.11 13.87
CA GLN A 30 -3.99 -5.25 14.56
C GLN A 30 -2.51 -5.63 14.36
N SER A 31 -2.16 -6.22 13.22
CA SER A 31 -0.78 -6.55 12.89
C SER A 31 -0.24 -5.71 11.72
N PRO A 32 0.00 -4.40 11.92
CA PRO A 32 0.66 -3.56 10.92
C PRO A 32 2.15 -3.93 10.78
N ASP A 33 2.77 -4.47 11.83
CA ASP A 33 4.15 -4.95 11.86
C ASP A 33 4.43 -6.06 10.84
N LEU A 34 3.41 -6.86 10.51
CA LEU A 34 3.51 -7.90 9.49
C LEU A 34 3.44 -7.34 8.07
N ASN A 35 2.97 -6.10 7.89
CA ASN A 35 2.72 -5.51 6.59
C ASN A 35 3.95 -4.70 6.13
N GLN A 36 4.76 -5.29 5.25
CA GLN A 36 5.99 -4.66 4.74
C GLN A 36 5.75 -3.31 4.06
N ILE A 37 4.54 -3.02 3.56
CA ILE A 37 4.22 -1.73 2.94
C ILE A 37 4.30 -0.57 3.94
N GLU A 38 4.15 -0.82 5.25
CA GLU A 38 4.26 0.23 6.27
C GLU A 38 5.67 0.84 6.26
N LEU A 39 6.71 0.01 6.10
CA LEU A 39 8.09 0.48 5.97
C LEU A 39 8.29 1.36 4.73
N VAL A 40 7.60 1.03 3.63
CA VAL A 40 7.66 1.82 2.40
C VAL A 40 6.94 3.15 2.58
N TRP A 41 5.80 3.16 3.28
CA TRP A 41 5.10 4.40 3.62
C TRP A 41 5.93 5.31 4.52
N ASP A 42 6.61 4.76 5.54
CA ASP A 42 7.49 5.52 6.42
C ASP A 42 8.64 6.18 5.65
N GLU A 43 9.29 5.45 4.73
CA GLU A 43 10.37 5.99 3.90
C GLU A 43 9.85 7.05 2.91
N LEU A 44 8.67 6.83 2.32
CA LEU A 44 8.06 7.80 1.41
C LEU A 44 7.72 9.10 2.16
N ASP A 45 7.11 9.01 3.33
CA ASP A 45 6.76 10.15 4.17
C ASP A 45 8.02 10.93 4.60
N ARG A 46 9.09 10.23 5.00
CA ARG A 46 10.39 10.85 5.32
C ARG A 46 10.93 11.68 4.16
N ARG A 47 11.01 11.09 2.95
CA ARG A 47 11.53 11.77 1.75
C ARG A 47 10.69 12.98 1.35
N VAL A 48 9.38 12.87 1.46
CA VAL A 48 8.46 13.97 1.10
C VAL A 48 8.57 15.10 2.12
N LYS A 49 8.62 14.80 3.41
CA LYS A 49 8.80 15.81 4.47
C LYS A 49 10.11 16.57 4.34
N GLU A 50 11.20 15.91 3.97
CA GLU A 50 12.50 16.57 3.71
C GLU A 50 12.42 17.65 2.63
N LYS A 51 11.51 17.48 1.65
CA LYS A 51 11.30 18.42 0.54
C LYS A 51 10.31 19.54 0.83
N GLN A 52 9.68 19.53 2.01
CA GLN A 52 8.79 20.59 2.50
C GLN A 52 7.70 21.01 1.49
N PRO A 53 6.72 20.13 1.19
CA PRO A 53 5.63 20.44 0.27
C PRO A 53 4.86 21.70 0.71
N THR A 54 4.56 22.55 -0.27
CA THR A 54 3.94 23.87 -0.04
C THR A 54 2.47 23.92 -0.44
N SER A 55 1.97 22.89 -1.11
CA SER A 55 0.57 22.76 -1.54
C SER A 55 0.22 21.28 -1.74
N ALA A 56 -1.07 20.97 -1.88
CA ALA A 56 -1.53 19.60 -2.17
C ALA A 56 -1.03 19.12 -3.55
N GLN A 57 -0.95 20.01 -4.54
CA GLN A 57 -0.42 19.72 -5.87
C GLN A 57 1.07 19.37 -5.80
N HIS A 58 1.85 20.19 -5.09
CA HIS A 58 3.28 19.96 -4.90
C HIS A 58 3.53 18.67 -4.09
N MET A 59 2.72 18.40 -3.06
CA MET A 59 2.75 17.15 -2.30
C MET A 59 2.53 15.93 -3.22
N TRP A 60 1.54 15.99 -4.12
CA TRP A 60 1.26 14.91 -5.06
C TRP A 60 2.43 14.64 -6.02
N GLU A 61 3.02 15.69 -6.57
CA GLU A 61 4.20 15.59 -7.44
C GLU A 61 5.39 14.99 -6.70
N LEU A 62 5.64 15.45 -5.46
CA LEU A 62 6.70 14.92 -4.61
C LEU A 62 6.49 13.46 -4.22
N LEU A 63 5.25 13.04 -3.94
CA LEU A 63 4.93 11.64 -3.65
C LEU A 63 5.28 10.74 -4.84
N LEU A 64 4.92 11.14 -6.07
CA LEU A 64 5.24 10.40 -7.28
C LEU A 64 6.76 10.32 -7.52
N ASP A 65 7.47 11.43 -7.35
CA ASP A 65 8.92 11.48 -7.56
C ASP A 65 9.68 10.67 -6.49
N CYS A 66 9.28 10.82 -5.23
CA CYS A 66 9.90 10.09 -4.13
C CYS A 66 9.64 8.58 -4.28
N TRP A 67 8.42 8.17 -4.63
CA TRP A 67 8.08 6.76 -4.88
C TRP A 67 8.97 6.13 -5.96
N LYS A 68 9.13 6.80 -7.11
CA LYS A 68 10.00 6.32 -8.21
C LYS A 68 11.48 6.24 -7.82
N SER A 69 11.89 6.99 -6.81
CA SER A 69 13.27 7.03 -6.33
C SER A 69 13.58 6.00 -5.23
N ILE A 70 12.56 5.32 -4.67
CA ILE A 70 12.77 4.25 -3.70
C ILE A 70 13.47 3.10 -4.45
N PRO A 71 14.68 2.69 -4.05
CA PRO A 71 15.37 1.59 -4.70
C PRO A 71 14.52 0.32 -4.59
N SER A 72 14.30 -0.35 -5.70
CA SER A 72 13.97 -1.78 -5.64
C SER A 72 15.24 -2.52 -5.25
N GLU A 73 15.18 -3.47 -4.33
CA GLU A 73 16.27 -4.43 -4.20
C GLU A 73 16.44 -5.11 -5.57
N ALA A 74 17.55 -4.81 -6.24
CA ALA A 74 17.99 -5.57 -7.39
C ALA A 74 18.51 -6.90 -6.84
N GLY A 75 17.66 -7.93 -6.92
CA GLY A 75 18.11 -9.32 -6.82
C GLY A 75 19.05 -9.67 -7.97
#